data_AF-A0A218X4W1-F1
#
_entry.id   AF-A0A218X4W1-F1
#
_cell.length_a   1.000
_cell.length_b   1.000
_cell.length_c   1.000
_cell.angle_alpha   90.00
_cell.angle_beta   90.00
_cell.angle_gamma   90.00
#
_symmetry.space_group_name_H-M   'P 1'
#
loop_
_entity.id
_entity.type
_entity.pdbx_description
1 polymer ?
#
loop_
_entity_poly.entity_id
_entity_poly.type
_entity_poly.pdbx_seq_one_letter_code
_entity_poly.pdbx_strand_id
1 'polypeptide(L)' 'MQTIYACRTSSKTMTDVLKQSLAKVLVHYYPLSGSMTVDPQDRFIVGLTEKGVPFMEAIACLATSGCPTRTRHGI' A
#
# COMPACT_ATOMS: atom_id res chain seq x y z
N MET A 1 -0.48 -10.47 11.33
CA MET A 1 -0.10 -9.47 12.35
C MET A 1 -0.21 -8.10 11.71
N GLN A 2 -0.94 -7.17 12.33
CA GLN A 2 -1.08 -5.80 11.83
C GLN A 2 -0.36 -4.85 12.79
N THR A 3 0.43 -3.92 12.26
CA THR A 3 1.16 -2.92 13.04
C THR A 3 0.65 -1.54 12.65
N ILE A 4 0.35 -0.70 13.64
CA ILE A 4 -0.21 0.63 13.44
C ILE A 4 0.84 1.67 13.86
N TYR A 5 1.15 2.60 12.97
CA TYR A 5 2.04 3.74 13.24
C TYR A 5 1.24 5.04 13.13
N ALA A 6 1.38 5.93 14.13
CA ALA A 6 0.75 7.24 14.14
C ALA A 6 1.82 8.33 14.07
N CYS A 7 1.76 9.15 13.03
CA CYS A 7 2.65 10.30 12.85
C CYS A 7 1.82 11.58 12.89
N ARG A 8 2.35 12.64 13.51
CA ARG A 8 1.76 13.98 13.42
C ARG A 8 2.26 14.61 12.13
N THR A 9 1.36 14.83 11.17
CA THR A 9 1.71 15.26 9.81
C THR A 9 1.10 16.63 9.52
N SER A 10 1.75 17.43 8.67
CA SER A 10 1.32 18.80 8.34
C SER A 10 1.56 19.15 6.87
N SER A 11 1.55 18.19 5.94
CA SER A 11 1.79 18.47 4.53
C SER A 11 0.88 17.69 3.58
N LYS A 12 0.41 18.38 2.54
CA LYS A 12 -0.43 17.83 1.47
C LYS A 12 0.33 16.88 0.53
N THR A 13 1.67 16.88 0.58
CA THR A 13 2.54 16.10 -0.31
C THR A 13 3.01 14.78 0.30
N MET A 14 2.61 14.49 1.54
CA MET A 14 3.14 13.33 2.26
C MET A 14 2.79 11.99 1.59
N THR A 15 1.60 11.88 1.00
CA THR A 15 1.20 10.66 0.27
C THR A 15 2.15 10.35 -0.88
N ASP A 16 2.55 11.35 -1.67
CA ASP A 16 3.46 11.16 -2.80
C ASP A 16 4.86 10.80 -2.34
N VAL A 17 5.37 11.47 -1.29
CA VAL A 17 6.66 11.14 -0.68
C VAL A 17 6.65 9.70 -0.17
N LEU A 18 5.55 9.25 0.46
CA LEU A 18 5.43 7.89 0.96
C LEU A 18 5.39 6.86 -0.17
N LYS A 19 4.64 7.12 -1.24
CA LYS A 19 4.60 6.25 -2.44
C LYS A 19 5.99 6.12 -3.08
N GLN A 20 6.69 7.26 -3.28
CA GLN A 20 8.02 7.27 -3.90
C GLN A 20 9.09 6.60 -3.04
N SER A 21 9.08 6.85 -1.72
CA SER A 21 10.03 6.22 -0.81
C SER A 21 9.80 4.72 -0.72
N LEU A 22 8.54 4.26 -0.67
CA LEU A 22 8.20 2.84 -0.72
C LEU A 22 8.71 2.19 -2.02
N ALA A 23 8.51 2.81 -3.17
CA ALA A 23 9.01 2.30 -4.45
C ALA A 23 10.54 2.14 -4.47
N LYS A 24 11.29 3.09 -3.91
CA LYS A 24 12.75 3.00 -3.80
C LYS A 24 13.20 1.89 -2.86
N VAL A 25 12.54 1.73 -1.72
CA VAL A 25 12.89 0.71 -0.72
C VAL A 25 12.60 -0.71 -1.24
N LEU A 26 11.53 -0.89 -2.02
CA LEU A 26 11.18 -2.20 -2.59
C LEU A 26 12.24 -2.75 -3.56
N VAL A 27 13.13 -1.92 -4.10
CA VAL A 27 14.30 -2.41 -4.88
C VAL A 27 15.23 -3.23 -3.98
N HIS A 28 15.46 -2.77 -2.75
CA HIS A 28 16.34 -3.45 -1.80
C HIS A 28 15.61 -4.57 -1.04
N TYR A 29 14.31 -4.42 -0.83
CA TYR A 29 13.44 -5.41 -0.17
C TYR A 29 12.52 -6.09 -1.18
N TYR A 30 13.11 -6.51 -2.30
CA TYR A 30 12.39 -7.10 -3.42
C TYR A 30 11.50 -8.32 -3.07
N PRO A 31 11.76 -9.15 -2.03
CA PRO A 31 10.83 -10.22 -1.68
C PRO A 31 9.46 -9.71 -1.21
N LEU A 32 9.36 -8.48 -0.71
CA LEU A 32 8.11 -7.91 -0.22
C LEU A 32 7.13 -7.54 -1.34
N SER A 33 7.61 -7.40 -2.58
CA SER A 33 6.75 -7.15 -3.75
C SER A 33 6.28 -8.43 -4.45
N GLY A 34 6.70 -9.60 -3.96
CA GLY A 34 6.31 -10.90 -4.49
C GLY A 34 5.04 -11.48 -3.86
N SER A 35 4.60 -12.62 -4.38
CA SER A 35 3.53 -13.43 -3.81
C SER A 35 4.11 -14.75 -3.29
N MET A 36 3.51 -15.30 -2.21
CA MET A 36 3.82 -16.68 -1.84
C MET A 36 3.36 -17.63 -2.95
N THR A 37 4.23 -18.54 -3.32
CA THR A 37 3.97 -19.63 -4.27
C THR A 37 4.65 -20.91 -3.79
N VAL A 38 4.29 -22.03 -4.39
CA VAL A 38 4.91 -23.32 -4.15
C VAL A 38 5.84 -23.63 -5.33
N ASP A 39 7.04 -24.14 -5.04
CA ASP A 39 7.97 -24.58 -6.07
C ASP A 39 7.68 -26.05 -6.50
N PRO A 40 8.33 -26.56 -7.56
CA PRO A 40 8.13 -27.95 -7.99
C PRO A 40 8.53 -29.02 -6.96
N GLN A 41 9.19 -28.64 -5.86
CA GLN A 41 9.61 -29.50 -4.76
C GLN A 41 8.70 -29.35 -3.52
N ASP A 42 7.54 -28.72 -3.68
CA ASP A 42 6.54 -28.49 -2.62
C ASP A 42 7.04 -27.60 -1.47
N ARG A 43 7.96 -26.66 -1.78
CA ARG A 43 8.47 -25.68 -0.82
C ARG A 43 7.78 -24.33 -1.02
N PHE A 44 7.45 -23.65 0.07
CA PHE A 44 6.98 -22.28 0.03
C PHE A 44 8.11 -21.33 -0.35
N ILE A 45 7.97 -20.68 -1.49
CA ILE A 45 8.90 -19.67 -1.99
C ILE A 45 8.17 -18.35 -2.26
N VAL A 46 8.93 -17.27 -2.38
CA VAL A 46 8.40 -15.99 -2.85
C VAL A 46 8.58 -15.92 -4.36
N GLY A 47 7.46 -15.96 -5.08
CA GLY A 47 7.42 -15.73 -6.52
C GLY A 47 7.43 -14.24 -6.80
N LEU A 48 8.42 -13.77 -7.56
CA LEU A 48 8.49 -12.38 -8.00
C LEU A 48 7.51 -12.17 -9.14
N THR A 49 6.43 -11.46 -8.85
CA THR A 49 5.49 -10.98 -9.86
C THR A 49 5.69 -9.48 -10.02
N GLU A 50 5.70 -8.96 -11.25
CA GLU A 50 5.79 -7.51 -11.51
C GLU A 50 4.53 -6.71 -11.08
N LYS A 51 3.73 -7.26 -10.16
CA LYS A 51 2.48 -6.68 -9.64
C LYS A 51 2.72 -5.63 -8.56
N GLY A 52 3.88 -5.66 -7.89
CA GLY A 52 4.21 -4.71 -6.82
C GLY A 52 3.41 -4.94 -5.53
N VAL A 53 3.35 -3.90 -4.67
CA VAL A 53 2.62 -3.95 -3.38
C VAL A 53 1.36 -3.08 -3.41
N PRO A 54 0.26 -3.49 -2.77
CA PRO A 54 -0.93 -2.66 -2.66
C PRO A 54 -0.67 -1.46 -1.73
N PHE A 55 -0.98 -0.26 -2.20
CA PHE A 55 -0.95 0.97 -1.41
C PHE A 55 -2.32 1.64 -1.47
N MET A 56 -2.92 1.93 -0.30
CA MET A 56 -4.22 2.60 -0.21
C MET A 56 -4.12 3.87 0.64
N GLU A 57 -4.67 4.95 0.11
CA GLU A 57 -4.87 6.20 0.83
C GLU A 57 -6.31 6.28 1.32
N ALA A 58 -6.50 6.64 2.58
CA ALA A 58 -7.81 6.79 3.20
C ALA A 58 -7.84 8.05 4.06
N ILE A 59 -9.01 8.69 4.11
CA ILE A 59 -9.24 9.89 4.93
C ILE A 59 -10.27 9.52 5.99
N ALA A 60 -9.94 9.77 7.25
CA ALA A 60 -10.90 9.70 8.34
C ALA A 60 -11.64 11.04 8.43
N CYS A 61 -12.94 11.05 8.13
CA CYS A 61 -13.79 12.21 8.35
C CYS A 61 -14.65 11.97 9.59
N LEU A 62 -14.57 12.85 10.58
CA LEU A 62 -15.55 12.90 11.65
C LEU A 62 -16.84 13.43 11.05
N ALA A 63 -17.93 12.67 11.16
CA ALA A 63 -19.21 12.99 10.51
C ALA A 63 -19.87 14.23 11.13
N THR A 64 -19.37 15.41 10.76
CA THR A 64 -20.02 16.71 10.92
C THR A 64 -19.90 17.43 9.58
N SER A 65 -20.96 17.32 8.78
CA SER A 65 -21.36 18.21 7.67
C SER A 65 -20.38 18.50 6.51
N GLY A 66 -19.64 17.52 5.97
CA GLY A 66 -18.82 17.80 4.78
C GLY A 66 -18.07 16.65 4.11
N CYS A 67 -18.58 15.42 4.13
CA CYS A 67 -17.90 14.30 3.47
C CYS A 67 -18.03 14.39 1.93
N PRO A 68 -16.94 14.27 1.15
CA PRO A 68 -17.05 14.01 -0.28
C PRO A 68 -17.55 12.57 -0.46
N THR A 69 -18.86 12.42 -0.69
CA THR A 69 -19.46 11.13 -1.05
C THR A 69 -18.90 10.68 -2.38
N ARG A 70 -18.18 9.57 -2.35
CA ARG A 70 -17.65 8.83 -3.50
C ARG A 70 -18.74 8.65 -4.57
N THR A 71 -18.68 9.44 -5.64
CA THR A 71 -19.47 9.18 -6.86
C THR A 71 -18.91 7.92 -7.50
N ARG A 72 -19.60 6.78 -7.31
CA ARG A 72 -19.45 5.62 -8.20
C ARG A 72 -19.91 6.06 -9.59
N HIS A 73 -18.99 6.51 -10.44
CA HIS A 73 -19.22 6.40 -11.88
C HIS A 73 -18.79 4.98 -12.27
N GLY A 74 -19.78 4.10 -12.43
CA GLY A 74 -19.63 2.96 -13.31
C GLY A 74 -19.96 3.44 -14.71
N ILE A 75 -19.06 3.20 -15.67
CA ILE A 75 -19.17 2.22 -16.76
C ILE A 75 -17.75 1.92 -17.23
#